data_AF-A0A7K3GEV5-F1
#
_entry.id   AF-A0A7K3GEV5-F1
#
_cell.length_a   1.000
_cell.length_b   1.000
_cell.length_c   1.000
_cell.angle_alpha   90.00
_cell.angle_beta   90.00
_cell.angle_gamma   90.00
#
_symmetry.space_group_name_H-M   'P 1'
#
loop_
_entity.id
_entity.type
_entity.pdbx_description
1 polymer ?
#
loop_
_entity_poly.entity_id
_entity_poly.type
_entity_poly.pdbx_seq_one_letter_code
_entity_poly.pdbx_strand_id
1 'polypeptide(L)' 'MIVSDEVLPVLGAANGALRSIYGLVKRLDSGQPRREETVEELSRRLEGLWDRLTDLRDEMRRDLGVTERVQGPSR' A
#
# COMPACT_ATOMS: atom_id res chain seq x y z
N MET A 1 -20.31 1.64 9.46
CA MET A 1 -19.63 0.73 8.52
C MET A 1 -18.61 -0.04 9.32
N ILE A 2 -18.79 -1.35 9.47
CA ILE A 2 -17.78 -2.23 10.09
C ILE A 2 -16.89 -2.69 8.94
N VAL A 3 -15.58 -2.47 9.04
CA VAL A 3 -14.62 -2.93 8.03
C VAL A 3 -14.58 -4.46 8.08
N SER A 4 -14.66 -5.10 6.93
CA SER A 4 -14.68 -6.57 6.85
C SER A 4 -13.33 -7.20 7.20
N ASP A 5 -13.38 -8.46 7.60
CA ASP A 5 -12.20 -9.24 7.97
C ASP A 5 -11.23 -9.42 6.78
N GLU A 6 -11.71 -9.26 5.54
CA GLU A 6 -10.94 -9.29 4.31
C GLU A 6 -10.18 -7.98 4.06
N VAL A 7 -10.76 -6.83 4.40
CA VAL A 7 -10.13 -5.50 4.23
C VAL A 7 -9.08 -5.24 5.32
N LEU A 8 -9.28 -5.74 6.54
CA LEU A 8 -8.38 -5.49 7.67
C LEU A 8 -6.91 -5.90 7.41
N PRO A 9 -6.60 -7.09 6.86
CA PRO A 9 -5.24 -7.51 6.54
C PRO A 9 -4.53 -6.60 5.53
N VAL A 10 -5.20 -6.27 4.42
CA VAL A 10 -4.61 -5.43 3.36
C VAL A 10 -4.42 -3.98 3.84
N LEU A 11 -5.33 -3.48 4.67
CA LEU A 11 -5.19 -2.18 5.33
C LEU A 11 -3.99 -2.17 6.30
N GLY A 12 -3.85 -3.23 7.10
CA GLY A 12 -2.71 -3.41 7.99
C GLY A 12 -1.38 -3.45 7.23
N ALA A 13 -1.35 -4.15 6.09
CA ALA A 13 -0.19 -4.24 5.22
C ALA A 13 0.21 -2.87 4.63
N ALA A 14 -0.74 -2.08 4.16
CA ALA A 14 -0.50 -0.72 3.65
C ALA A 14 -0.01 0.23 4.76
N ASN A 15 -0.67 0.21 5.92
CA ASN A 15 -0.28 1.03 7.08
C ASN A 15 1.12 0.67 7.60
N GLY A 16 1.46 -0.62 7.64
CA GLY A 16 2.80 -1.08 8.00
C GLY A 16 3.88 -0.59 7.04
N ALA A 17 3.61 -0.63 5.73
CA ALA A 17 4.51 -0.11 4.71
C ALA A 17 4.73 1.41 4.86
N LEU A 18 3.65 2.19 5.04
CA LEU A 18 3.73 3.63 5.28
C LEU A 18 4.56 3.96 6.53
N ARG A 19 4.33 3.28 7.65
CA ARG A 19 5.11 3.47 8.88
C ARG A 19 6.59 3.14 8.68
N SER A 20 6.89 2.08 7.94
CA SER A 20 8.26 1.68 7.61
C SER A 20 8.97 2.76 6.76
N ILE A 21 8.31 3.24 5.70
CA ILE A 21 8.80 4.31 4.82
C ILE A 21 9.03 5.60 5.60
N TYR A 22 8.07 6.02 6.42
CA TYR A 22 8.22 7.20 7.26
C TYR A 22 9.45 7.10 8.17
N GLY A 23 9.63 5.95 8.83
CA GLY A 23 10.80 5.72 9.68
C GLY A 23 12.11 5.79 8.88
N LEU A 24 12.13 5.24 7.67
CA LEU A 24 13.28 5.29 6.77
C LEU A 24 13.62 6.73 6.37
N VAL A 25 12.63 7.50 5.89
CA VAL A 25 12.80 8.91 5.52
C VAL A 25 13.34 9.72 6.70
N LYS A 26 12.78 9.54 7.90
CA LYS A 26 13.25 10.26 9.10
C LYS A 26 14.72 9.95 9.41
N ARG A 27 15.15 8.70 9.26
CA ARG A 27 16.54 8.29 9.52
C ARG A 27 17.50 8.85 8.48
N LEU A 28 17.11 8.80 7.20
CA LEU A 28 17.87 9.42 6.11
C LEU A 28 18.05 10.92 6.34
N ASP A 29 16.96 11.63 6.65
CA ASP A 29 16.97 13.08 6.92
C ASP A 29 17.84 13.45 8.13
N SER A 30 17.82 12.63 9.19
CA SER A 30 18.65 12.83 10.38
C SER A 30 20.14 12.46 10.22
N GLY A 31 20.55 11.96 9.05
CA GLY A 31 21.91 11.48 8.81
C GLY A 31 22.28 10.21 9.59
N GLN A 32 21.28 9.46 10.07
CA GLN A 32 21.46 8.22 10.85
C GLN A 32 20.77 7.01 10.16
N PRO A 33 21.05 6.73 8.87
CA PRO A 33 20.53 5.54 8.23
C PRO A 33 21.12 4.27 8.86
N ARG A 34 20.32 3.19 8.90
CA ARG A 34 20.87 1.84 9.15
C ARG A 34 21.69 1.41 7.93
N ARG A 35 22.54 0.37 8.08
CA ARG A 35 23.50 -0.06 7.04
C ARG A 35 22.91 -0.34 5.65
N GLU A 36 21.62 -0.66 5.58
CA GLU A 36 20.90 -1.01 4.33
C GLU A 36 19.92 0.08 3.88
N GLU A 37 19.82 1.17 4.64
CA GLU A 37 18.85 2.23 4.42
C GLU A 37 19.44 3.29 3.52
N THR A 38 19.07 3.23 2.24
CA THR A 38 19.50 4.18 1.22
C THR A 38 18.28 4.81 0.53
N VAL A 39 18.54 5.80 -0.33
CA VAL A 39 17.48 6.39 -1.18
C VAL A 39 16.96 5.36 -2.18
N GLU A 40 17.80 4.46 -2.67
CA GLU A 40 17.40 3.37 -3.56
C GLU A 40 16.47 2.38 -2.85
N GLU A 41 16.74 2.07 -1.58
CA GLU A 41 15.83 1.26 -0.77
C GLU A 41 14.50 1.97 -0.51
N LEU A 42 14.53 3.29 -0.28
CA LEU A 42 13.31 4.10 -0.17
C LEU A 42 12.46 4.00 -1.44
N SER A 43 13.07 4.13 -2.62
CA SER A 43 12.38 3.99 -3.91
C SER A 43 11.72 2.62 -4.06
N ARG A 44 12.43 1.53 -3.77
CA ARG A 44 11.86 0.16 -3.80
C ARG A 44 10.67 -0.01 -2.86
N ARG A 45 10.73 0.58 -1.66
CA ARG A 45 9.61 0.53 -0.72
C ARG A 45 8.42 1.34 -1.18
N LEU A 46 8.63 2.48 -1.85
CA LEU A 46 7.57 3.27 -2.44
C LEU A 46 6.89 2.53 -3.60
N GLU A 47 7.65 1.83 -4.44
CA GLU A 47 7.10 0.94 -5.47
C GLU A 47 6.19 -0.13 -4.85
N GLY A 48 6.69 -0.87 -3.85
CA GLY A 48 5.88 -1.89 -3.16
C GLY A 48 4.71 -1.32 -2.33
N LEU A 49 4.72 -0.02 -1.98
CA LEU A 49 3.57 0.64 -1.37
C LEU A 49 2.45 0.83 -2.39
N TRP A 50 2.76 1.17 -3.65
CA TRP A 50 1.75 1.34 -4.70
C TRP A 50 0.98 0.05 -4.96
N ASP A 51 1.67 -1.10 -4.94
CA ASP A 51 1.03 -2.42 -5.04
C ASP A 51 0.06 -2.64 -3.87
N ARG A 52 0.49 -2.37 -2.64
CA ARG A 52 -0.37 -2.52 -1.45
C ARG A 52 -1.58 -1.60 -1.45
N LEU A 53 -1.43 -0.38 -1.95
CA LEU A 53 -2.55 0.57 -2.10
C LEU A 53 -3.53 0.10 -3.18
N THR A 54 -3.03 -0.55 -4.23
CA THR A 54 -3.86 -1.19 -5.26
C THR A 54 -4.64 -2.35 -4.66
N ASP A 55 -3.98 -3.26 -3.93
CA ASP A 55 -4.64 -4.37 -3.24
C ASP A 55 -5.72 -3.90 -2.26
N LEU A 56 -5.40 -2.90 -1.43
CA LEU A 56 -6.35 -2.32 -0.48
C LEU A 56 -7.57 -1.71 -1.20
N ARG A 57 -7.34 -0.94 -2.27
CA ARG A 57 -8.43 -0.37 -3.06
C ARG A 57 -9.31 -1.46 -3.65
N ASP A 58 -8.71 -2.51 -4.20
CA ASP A 58 -9.43 -3.57 -4.90
C ASP A 58 -10.25 -4.43 -3.92
N GLU A 59 -9.71 -4.68 -2.72
CA GLU A 59 -10.45 -5.34 -1.63
C GLU A 59 -11.60 -4.47 -1.13
N MET A 60 -11.36 -3.17 -0.86
CA MET A 60 -12.43 -2.25 -0.46
C MET A 60 -13.53 -2.12 -1.52
N ARG A 61 -13.17 -2.16 -2.81
CA ARG A 61 -14.16 -2.17 -3.91
C ARG A 61 -14.98 -3.45 -3.92
N ARG A 62 -14.34 -4.60 -3.70
CA ARG A 62 -15.04 -5.90 -3.59
C ARG A 62 -15.98 -5.92 -2.38
N ASP A 63 -15.52 -5.43 -1.23
CA ASP A 63 -16.32 -5.28 -0.01
C ASP A 63 -17.57 -4.41 -0.23
N LEU A 64 -17.42 -3.32 -0.99
CA LEU A 64 -18.53 -2.44 -1.39
C LEU A 64 -19.42 -3.02 -2.51
N GLY A 65 -19.14 -4.22 -3.01
CA GLY A 65 -19.87 -4.83 -4.14
C GLY A 65 -19.61 -4.16 -5.49
N VAL A 66 -18.54 -3.36 -5.60
CA VAL A 66 -18.09 -2.70 -6.83
C VAL A 66 -17.17 -3.66 -7.61
N THR A 67 -17.70 -4.82 -8.00
CA THR A 67 -17.06 -5.65 -9.03
C THR A 67 -17.26 -4.97 -10.37
N GLU A 68 -16.18 -4.72 -11.11
CA GLU A 68 -16.26 -4.17 -12.46
C GLU A 68 -17.28 -4.99 -13.28
N ARG A 69 -18.41 -4.36 -13.63
CA ARG A 69 -19.17 -4.83 -14.77
C ARG A 69 -18.27 -4.61 -15.98
N VAL A 70 -17.50 -5.63 -16.35
CA VAL A 70 -17.02 -5.78 -17.72
C VAL A 70 -18.28 -5.99 -18.58
N GLN A 71 -18.96 -4.90 -18.92
CA GLN A 71 -19.90 -4.90 -20.02
C GLN A 71 -19.06 -4.94 -21.29
N GLY A 72 -19.13 -6.07 -21.99
CA GLY A 72 -18.50 -6.32 -23.28
C GLY A 72 -18.91 -5.31 -24.36
N PRO A 73 -18.33 -5.45 -25.57
CA PRO A 73 -18.01 -4.33 -26.45
C PRO A 73 -19.25 -3.60 -26.94
N SER A 74 -19.24 -2.28 -26.81
CA SER A 74 -20.11 -1.42 -27.62
C SER A 74 -19.58 -1.41 -29.05
N ARG A 75 -20.42 -1.91 -29.94
CA ARG A 75 -20.25 -1.96 -31.40
C ARG A 75 -19.98 -0.60 -32.02
#